data_AF-A0A1G4IKV3-F1
#
_entry.id   AF-A0A1G4IKV3-F1
#
_cell.length_a   1.000
_cell.length_b   1.000
_cell.length_c   1.000
_cell.angle_alpha   90.00
_cell.angle_beta   90.00
_cell.angle_gamma   90.00
#
_symmetry.space_group_name_H-M   'P 1'
#
loop_
_entity.id
_entity.type
_entity.pdbx_description
1 polymer ?
#
loop_
_entity_poly.entity_id
_entity_poly.type
_entity_poly.pdbx_seq_one_letter_code
_entity_poly.pdbx_strand_id
1 'polypeptide(L)'
;MQQPKVPEAWEKKYPMLQDFFQQQTAREQLKRISDAAETAESSITTLKETQTNTDIKGLQEKLKEALCGQNVDTLKSPFTCKDSASDAFSKVTSCSTTKAGKPISNDIACVCTHNTEAVCAGQLTGNLNGNALNAGAMQDILAKCPQLPSPPANLADAIDAAAQTVAGLLAEAHQSGEVFLGRDADGACAANTDNCVAYEAYYGTTNLGFESIPWVKALRQAQQHYRDYLGRENTKDLAAANVA
;
A
#
# COMPACT_ATOMS: atom_id res chain seq x y z
N MET A 1 -61.65 0.45 -10.02
CA MET A 1 -60.44 0.41 -9.19
C MET A 1 -60.39 -0.95 -8.52
N GLN A 2 -59.60 -1.88 -9.04
CA GLN A 2 -59.36 -3.17 -8.36
C GLN A 2 -58.35 -2.92 -7.25
N GLN A 3 -58.72 -3.26 -6.01
CA GLN A 3 -57.78 -3.27 -4.89
C GLN A 3 -56.68 -4.31 -5.18
N PRO A 4 -55.40 -4.04 -4.82
CA PRO A 4 -54.35 -5.02 -4.96
C PRO A 4 -54.67 -6.22 -4.07
N LYS A 5 -54.56 -7.45 -4.61
CA LYS A 5 -54.65 -8.68 -3.82
C LYS A 5 -53.63 -8.60 -2.68
N VAL A 6 -54.13 -8.55 -1.45
CA VAL A 6 -53.33 -8.70 -0.23
C VAL A 6 -52.58 -10.04 -0.35
N PRO A 7 -51.26 -10.09 -0.16
CA PRO A 7 -50.54 -11.36 -0.12
C PRO A 7 -51.19 -12.23 0.94
N GLU A 8 -51.54 -13.46 0.58
CA GLU A 8 -52.13 -14.42 1.51
C GLU A 8 -51.28 -14.46 2.79
N ALA A 9 -51.90 -14.16 3.93
CA ALA A 9 -51.19 -14.00 5.19
C ALA A 9 -50.30 -15.22 5.43
N TRP A 10 -49.02 -15.00 5.73
CA TRP A 10 -47.99 -16.04 5.93
C TRP A 10 -48.48 -17.19 6.83
N GLU A 11 -49.26 -16.85 7.86
CA GLU A 11 -49.89 -17.76 8.82
C GLU A 11 -50.87 -18.75 8.18
N LYS A 12 -51.50 -18.38 7.06
CA LYS A 12 -52.42 -19.24 6.29
C LYS A 12 -51.68 -20.27 5.44
N LYS A 13 -50.45 -19.93 5.00
CA LYS A 13 -49.58 -20.79 4.20
C LYS A 13 -48.71 -21.71 5.07
N TYR A 14 -48.40 -21.28 6.29
CA TYR A 14 -47.62 -22.02 7.28
C TYR A 14 -48.39 -22.10 8.60
N PRO A 15 -49.43 -22.96 8.67
CA PRO A 15 -50.24 -23.10 9.88
C PRO A 15 -49.38 -23.55 11.06
N MET A 16 -49.66 -22.98 12.23
CA MET A 16 -48.96 -23.32 13.47
C MET A 16 -49.07 -24.83 13.75
N LEU A 17 -47.95 -25.47 14.06
CA LEU A 17 -47.90 -26.91 14.36
C LEU A 17 -48.91 -27.22 15.47
N GLN A 18 -49.81 -28.19 15.29
CA GLN A 18 -50.83 -28.50 16.30
C GLN A 18 -50.28 -29.36 17.45
N ASP A 19 -49.19 -30.08 17.22
CA ASP A 19 -48.55 -30.92 18.21
C ASP A 19 -47.62 -30.11 19.13
N PHE A 20 -47.79 -30.27 20.44
CA PHE A 20 -47.03 -29.54 21.47
C PHE A 20 -45.53 -29.83 21.40
N PHE A 21 -45.13 -31.09 21.16
CA PHE A 21 -43.72 -31.46 21.08
C PHE A 21 -43.05 -30.89 19.82
N GLN A 22 -43.79 -30.86 18.71
CA GLN A 22 -43.34 -30.21 17.48
C GLN A 22 -43.21 -28.69 17.64
N GLN A 23 -44.16 -28.03 18.32
CA GLN A 23 -44.04 -26.61 18.66
C GLN A 23 -42.82 -26.34 19.56
N GLN A 24 -42.59 -27.16 20.58
CA GLN A 24 -41.45 -27.00 21.48
C GLN A 24 -40.12 -27.19 20.74
N THR A 25 -40.01 -28.23 19.91
CA THR A 25 -38.81 -28.50 19.10
C THR A 25 -38.53 -27.36 18.11
N ALA A 26 -39.57 -26.87 17.41
CA ALA A 26 -39.44 -25.74 16.50
C ALA A 26 -38.99 -24.46 17.22
N ARG A 27 -39.51 -24.19 18.42
CA ARG A 27 -39.07 -23.04 19.24
C ARG A 27 -37.61 -23.16 19.67
N GLU A 28 -37.17 -24.34 20.09
CA GLU A 28 -35.77 -24.57 20.46
C GLU A 28 -34.83 -24.42 19.25
N GLN A 29 -35.22 -24.91 18.07
CA GLN A 29 -34.46 -24.72 16.85
C GLN A 29 -34.39 -23.25 16.43
N LEU A 30 -35.53 -22.54 16.43
CA LEU A 30 -35.58 -21.11 16.14
C LEU A 30 -34.72 -20.30 17.12
N LYS A 31 -34.74 -20.66 18.41
CA LYS A 31 -33.89 -20.03 19.42
C LYS A 31 -32.40 -20.23 19.09
N ARG A 32 -31.98 -21.46 18.79
CA ARG A 32 -30.58 -21.74 18.41
C ARG A 32 -30.14 -20.98 17.16
N ILE A 33 -31.02 -20.89 16.15
CA ILE A 33 -30.75 -20.13 14.92
C ILE A 33 -30.64 -18.63 15.24
N SER A 34 -31.53 -18.10 16.08
CA SER A 34 -31.49 -16.69 16.52
C SER A 34 -30.20 -16.39 17.28
N ASP A 35 -29.83 -17.23 18.25
CA ASP A 35 -28.60 -17.07 19.05
C ASP A 35 -27.35 -17.13 18.14
N ALA A 36 -27.34 -18.01 17.14
CA ALA A 36 -26.27 -18.12 16.15
C ALA A 36 -26.21 -16.89 15.22
N ALA A 37 -27.37 -16.38 14.78
CA ALA A 37 -27.46 -15.18 13.94
C ALA A 37 -26.96 -13.93 14.68
N GLU A 38 -27.37 -13.73 15.93
CA GLU A 38 -26.90 -12.61 16.78
C GLU A 38 -25.38 -12.67 17.00
N THR A 39 -24.85 -13.87 17.24
CA THR A 39 -23.40 -14.09 17.39
C THR A 39 -22.65 -13.76 16.09
N ALA A 40 -23.18 -14.20 14.95
CA ALA A 40 -22.60 -13.92 13.64
C ALA A 40 -22.65 -12.42 13.30
N GLU A 41 -23.77 -11.74 13.57
CA GLU A 41 -23.92 -10.30 13.35
C GLU A 41 -22.92 -9.48 14.17
N SER A 42 -22.79 -9.80 15.47
CA SER A 42 -21.82 -9.14 16.35
C SER A 42 -20.38 -9.36 15.87
N SER A 43 -20.05 -10.60 15.46
CA SER A 43 -18.73 -10.96 14.93
C SER A 43 -18.43 -10.21 13.63
N ILE A 44 -19.37 -10.18 12.68
CA ILE A 44 -19.21 -9.48 11.40
C ILE A 44 -19.06 -7.98 11.61
N THR A 45 -19.82 -7.38 12.52
CA THR A 45 -19.73 -5.95 12.86
C THR A 45 -18.33 -5.60 13.38
N THR A 46 -17.85 -6.35 14.37
CA THR A 46 -16.50 -6.19 14.94
C THR A 46 -15.40 -6.35 13.87
N LEU A 47 -15.55 -7.34 12.98
CA LEU A 47 -14.60 -7.56 11.88
C LEU A 47 -14.57 -6.40 10.90
N LYS A 48 -15.73 -5.83 10.53
CA LYS A 48 -15.82 -4.67 9.64
C LYS A 48 -15.16 -3.43 10.25
N GLU A 49 -15.40 -3.17 11.53
CA GLU A 49 -14.76 -2.07 12.25
C GLU A 49 -13.25 -2.23 12.28
N THR A 50 -12.77 -3.44 12.58
CA THR A 50 -11.33 -3.74 12.63
C THR A 50 -10.69 -3.60 11.25
N GLN A 51 -11.31 -4.12 10.19
CA GLN A 51 -10.82 -3.96 8.81
C GLN A 51 -10.68 -2.48 8.43
N THR A 52 -11.67 -1.66 8.78
CA THR A 52 -11.65 -0.23 8.45
C THR A 52 -10.56 0.50 9.23
N ASN A 53 -10.52 0.30 10.54
CA ASN A 53 -9.68 1.09 11.45
C ASN A 53 -8.22 0.63 11.49
N THR A 54 -7.95 -0.62 11.14
CA THR A 54 -6.61 -1.21 11.23
C THR A 54 -6.09 -1.62 9.86
N ASP A 55 -6.81 -2.46 9.13
CA ASP A 55 -6.24 -3.10 7.94
C ASP A 55 -6.18 -2.13 6.75
N ILE A 56 -7.31 -1.49 6.40
CA ILE A 56 -7.37 -0.51 5.29
C ILE A 56 -6.56 0.73 5.63
N LYS A 57 -6.73 1.26 6.85
CA LYS A 57 -6.00 2.44 7.30
C LYS A 57 -4.50 2.18 7.35
N GLY A 58 -4.07 1.08 7.96
CA GLY A 58 -2.65 0.70 8.05
C GLY A 58 -2.04 0.46 6.67
N LEU A 59 -2.76 -0.19 5.76
CA LEU A 59 -2.34 -0.34 4.36
C LEU A 59 -2.08 1.03 3.71
N GLN A 60 -3.03 1.96 3.79
CA GLN A 60 -2.91 3.29 3.19
C GLN A 60 -1.75 4.09 3.81
N GLU A 61 -1.62 4.06 5.13
CA GLU A 61 -0.56 4.74 5.87
C GLU A 61 0.81 4.21 5.46
N LYS A 62 0.98 2.89 5.33
CA LYS A 62 2.25 2.26 4.97
C LYS A 62 2.63 2.43 3.50
N LEU A 63 1.66 2.42 2.58
CA LEU A 63 1.92 2.78 1.19
C LEU A 63 2.36 4.25 1.06
N LYS A 64 1.72 5.14 1.83
CA LYS A 64 2.05 6.56 1.87
C LYS A 64 3.42 6.82 2.51
N GLU A 65 3.75 6.10 3.57
CA GLU A 65 5.07 6.12 4.20
C GLU A 65 6.15 5.64 3.23
N ALA A 66 5.92 4.54 2.51
CA ALA A 66 6.87 4.07 1.50
C ALA A 66 7.08 5.10 0.37
N LEU A 67 6.00 5.72 -0.10
CA LEU A 67 6.07 6.66 -1.22
C LEU A 67 6.69 8.01 -0.84
N CYS A 68 6.22 8.64 0.25
CA CYS A 68 6.56 10.01 0.62
C CYS A 68 7.32 10.15 1.94
N GLY A 69 7.43 9.09 2.72
CA GLY A 69 7.90 9.16 4.10
C GLY A 69 7.02 10.11 4.91
N GLN A 70 7.66 11.06 5.60
CA GLN A 70 6.96 12.09 6.38
C GLN A 70 6.57 13.34 5.55
N ASN A 71 7.09 13.47 4.32
CA ASN A 71 6.98 14.70 3.54
C ASN A 71 5.79 14.65 2.57
N VAL A 72 4.60 14.49 3.13
CA VAL A 72 3.35 14.46 2.36
C VAL A 72 2.83 15.89 2.20
N ASP A 73 2.39 16.22 0.99
CA ASP A 73 1.58 17.39 0.72
C ASP A 73 0.10 17.07 0.90
N THR A 74 -0.45 17.48 2.05
CA THR A 74 -1.85 17.29 2.41
C THR A 74 -2.78 18.33 1.78
N LEU A 75 -2.23 19.36 1.10
CA LEU A 75 -3.02 20.38 0.42
C LEU A 75 -3.49 19.94 -0.97
N LYS A 76 -2.97 18.81 -1.48
CA LYS A 76 -3.39 18.21 -2.75
C LYS A 76 -4.25 16.96 -2.54
N SER A 77 -5.22 16.78 -3.43
CA SER A 77 -6.09 15.60 -3.48
C SER A 77 -6.14 15.07 -4.93
N PRO A 78 -5.71 13.81 -5.20
CA PRO A 78 -5.03 12.90 -4.26
C PRO A 78 -3.72 13.52 -3.72
N PHE A 79 -3.26 13.06 -2.55
CA PHE A 79 -2.03 13.57 -1.94
C PHE A 79 -0.83 13.38 -2.87
N THR A 80 0.18 14.25 -2.72
CA THR A 80 1.49 14.09 -3.38
C THR A 80 2.60 14.13 -2.34
N CYS A 81 3.82 13.76 -2.72
CA CYS A 81 5.00 14.04 -1.91
C CYS A 81 5.52 15.45 -2.22
N LYS A 82 6.16 16.07 -1.24
CA LYS A 82 6.89 17.33 -1.39
C LYS A 82 8.31 17.16 -0.88
N ASP A 83 9.19 18.07 -1.27
CA ASP A 83 10.51 18.15 -0.65
C ASP A 83 10.39 18.61 0.82
N SER A 84 11.32 18.17 1.66
CA SER A 84 11.34 18.54 3.06
C SER A 84 11.81 19.98 3.23
N ALA A 85 11.03 20.80 3.94
CA ALA A 85 11.43 22.19 4.21
C ALA A 85 12.61 22.28 5.21
N SER A 86 12.71 21.33 6.15
CA SER A 86 13.77 21.29 7.16
C SER A 86 14.99 20.50 6.71
N ASP A 87 14.85 19.66 5.69
CA ASP A 87 15.90 18.75 5.23
C ASP A 87 15.80 18.54 3.72
N ALA A 88 15.95 19.66 2.98
CA ALA A 88 15.75 19.73 1.54
C ALA A 88 16.59 18.75 0.74
N PHE A 89 16.11 18.41 -0.46
CA PHE A 89 16.79 17.53 -1.37
C PHE A 89 18.12 18.13 -1.85
N SER A 90 19.16 17.30 -1.85
CA SER A 90 20.43 17.59 -2.51
C SER A 90 21.03 16.28 -3.00
N LYS A 91 21.45 16.15 -4.25
CA LYS A 91 22.07 14.93 -4.79
C LYS A 91 23.08 14.29 -3.82
N VAL A 92 24.00 15.09 -3.29
CA VAL A 92 25.05 14.66 -2.35
C VAL A 92 24.53 13.96 -1.10
N THR A 93 23.40 14.39 -0.53
CA THR A 93 22.88 13.82 0.72
C THR A 93 21.65 12.93 0.51
N SER A 94 20.87 13.26 -0.50
CA SER A 94 19.65 12.56 -0.87
C SER A 94 19.91 11.21 -1.51
N CYS A 95 20.97 11.09 -2.31
CA CYS A 95 21.16 9.96 -3.22
C CYS A 95 22.29 9.01 -2.83
N SER A 96 23.14 9.37 -1.86
CA SER A 96 24.26 8.51 -1.46
C SER A 96 24.49 8.35 0.03
N THR A 97 23.72 9.07 0.86
CA THR A 97 23.91 9.04 2.31
C THR A 97 22.59 8.80 3.05
N THR A 98 22.29 9.61 4.07
CA THR A 98 21.27 9.30 5.08
C THR A 98 19.82 9.29 4.57
N LYS A 99 19.56 9.65 3.31
CA LYS A 99 18.19 9.69 2.76
C LYS A 99 17.93 8.70 1.64
N ALA A 100 18.97 8.10 1.05
CA ALA A 100 18.81 7.04 0.07
C ALA A 100 17.97 5.92 0.70
N GLY A 101 16.90 5.48 0.04
CA GLY A 101 16.06 4.40 0.55
C GLY A 101 15.04 4.80 1.62
N LYS A 102 14.96 6.09 2.01
CA LYS A 102 13.93 6.54 2.96
C LYS A 102 12.53 6.53 2.31
N PRO A 103 12.18 7.47 1.41
CA PRO A 103 10.97 7.32 0.59
C PRO A 103 11.30 7.07 -0.89
N ILE A 104 10.41 6.35 -1.56
CA ILE A 104 10.50 6.09 -3.01
C ILE A 104 10.56 7.40 -3.81
N SER A 105 9.85 8.46 -3.38
CA SER A 105 9.89 9.75 -4.08
C SER A 105 11.28 10.36 -4.14
N ASN A 106 12.07 10.21 -3.07
CA ASN A 106 13.46 10.68 -3.04
C ASN A 106 14.31 9.86 -4.01
N ASP A 107 14.15 8.54 -3.98
CA ASP A 107 14.91 7.64 -4.85
C ASP A 107 14.56 7.84 -6.34
N ILE A 108 13.28 8.10 -6.66
CA ILE A 108 12.85 8.50 -8.00
C ILE A 108 13.53 9.82 -8.40
N ALA A 109 13.54 10.84 -7.52
CA ALA A 109 14.22 12.09 -7.81
C ALA A 109 15.73 11.87 -8.06
N CYS A 110 16.37 10.99 -7.30
CA CYS A 110 17.76 10.62 -7.49
C CYS A 110 18.04 9.98 -8.86
N VAL A 111 17.20 9.02 -9.28
CA VAL A 111 17.38 8.31 -10.56
C VAL A 111 16.91 9.14 -11.77
N CYS A 112 15.90 10.01 -11.59
CA CYS A 112 15.23 10.66 -12.71
C CYS A 112 15.61 12.12 -12.96
N THR A 113 16.43 12.73 -12.11
CA THR A 113 16.87 14.12 -12.29
C THR A 113 18.32 14.23 -12.73
N HIS A 114 18.54 15.11 -13.70
CA HIS A 114 19.85 15.50 -14.22
C HIS A 114 19.86 17.02 -14.43
N ASN A 115 21.02 17.67 -14.33
CA ASN A 115 21.11 19.11 -14.49
C ASN A 115 20.82 19.59 -15.94
N THR A 116 21.16 18.78 -16.95
CA THR A 116 21.05 19.16 -18.37
C THR A 116 20.25 18.19 -19.25
N GLU A 117 19.89 17.00 -18.76
CA GLU A 117 19.36 15.93 -19.59
C GLU A 117 18.03 15.39 -19.07
N ALA A 118 17.23 14.82 -19.97
CA ALA A 118 16.05 14.05 -19.62
C ALA A 118 16.41 12.57 -19.58
N VAL A 119 16.46 11.98 -18.38
CA VAL A 119 16.92 10.59 -18.21
C VAL A 119 15.78 9.59 -18.03
N CYS A 120 14.67 10.00 -17.43
CA CYS A 120 13.45 9.18 -17.31
C CYS A 120 12.41 9.55 -18.37
N ALA A 121 11.44 8.65 -18.59
CA ALA A 121 10.46 8.67 -19.68
C ALA A 121 9.46 9.87 -19.72
N GLY A 122 9.71 10.95 -18.97
CA GLY A 122 8.84 12.13 -18.86
C GLY A 122 9.44 13.46 -19.33
N GLN A 123 10.67 13.45 -19.88
CA GLN A 123 11.42 14.67 -20.26
C GLN A 123 11.56 15.69 -19.11
N LEU A 124 12.11 15.22 -17.97
CA LEU A 124 12.22 15.97 -16.71
C LEU A 124 13.38 16.99 -16.67
N THR A 125 13.64 17.70 -17.78
CA THR A 125 14.70 18.71 -17.83
C THR A 125 14.38 19.93 -16.96
N GLY A 126 15.37 20.48 -16.27
CA GLY A 126 15.22 21.72 -15.49
C GLY A 126 14.66 21.53 -14.08
N ASN A 127 14.60 20.30 -13.57
CA ASN A 127 14.14 20.02 -12.21
C ASN A 127 15.24 20.19 -11.14
N LEU A 128 16.49 20.40 -11.55
CA LEU A 128 17.61 20.69 -10.66
C LEU A 128 18.13 22.12 -10.85
N ASN A 129 18.57 22.71 -9.74
CA ASN A 129 19.44 23.88 -9.70
C ASN A 129 20.70 23.51 -8.89
N GLY A 130 21.80 23.26 -9.60
CA GLY A 130 22.97 22.63 -9.01
C GLY A 130 22.61 21.21 -8.54
N ASN A 131 22.79 20.92 -7.25
CA ASN A 131 22.45 19.63 -6.64
C ASN A 131 21.03 19.60 -6.03
N ALA A 132 20.34 20.74 -5.94
CA ALA A 132 19.06 20.87 -5.27
C ALA A 132 17.89 20.78 -6.26
N LEU A 133 16.73 20.34 -5.78
CA LEU A 133 15.49 20.39 -6.56
C LEU A 133 14.98 21.84 -6.68
N ASN A 134 14.44 22.17 -7.85
CA ASN A 134 13.64 23.38 -8.01
C ASN A 134 12.32 23.27 -7.25
N ALA A 135 11.71 24.41 -6.92
CA ALA A 135 10.41 24.44 -6.26
C ALA A 135 9.36 23.72 -7.12
N GLY A 136 8.64 22.78 -6.53
CA GLY A 136 7.62 21.98 -7.22
C GLY A 136 8.16 20.77 -8.00
N ALA A 137 9.48 20.62 -8.13
CA ALA A 137 10.08 19.58 -8.96
C ALA A 137 9.71 18.16 -8.51
N MET A 138 9.63 17.90 -7.19
CA MET A 138 9.22 16.58 -6.67
C MET A 138 7.81 16.20 -7.16
N GLN A 139 6.87 17.14 -7.09
CA GLN A 139 5.51 16.94 -7.56
C GLN A 139 5.49 16.70 -9.08
N ASP A 140 6.26 17.48 -9.84
CA ASP A 140 6.33 17.36 -11.29
C ASP A 140 6.93 16.02 -11.72
N ILE A 141 7.96 15.54 -11.03
CA ILE A 141 8.57 14.21 -11.25
C ILE A 141 7.52 13.11 -11.05
N LEU A 142 6.81 13.13 -9.93
CA LEU A 142 5.80 12.11 -9.62
C LEU A 142 4.58 12.18 -10.55
N ALA A 143 4.20 13.38 -11.00
CA ALA A 143 3.10 13.56 -11.95
C ALA A 143 3.41 12.97 -13.34
N LYS A 144 4.69 12.76 -13.67
CA LYS A 144 5.14 12.11 -14.91
C LYS A 144 5.23 10.59 -14.81
N CYS A 145 5.03 10.00 -13.62
CA CYS A 145 4.99 8.55 -13.48
C CYS A 145 3.85 7.97 -14.35
N PRO A 146 4.12 6.92 -15.15
CA PRO A 146 3.09 6.30 -15.95
C PRO A 146 2.00 5.72 -15.05
N GLN A 147 0.75 5.83 -15.50
CA GLN A 147 -0.36 5.20 -14.83
C GLN A 147 -0.29 3.69 -15.04
N LEU A 148 -0.68 2.93 -14.02
CA LEU A 148 -0.87 1.49 -14.19
C LEU A 148 -2.02 1.26 -15.19
N PRO A 149 -1.85 0.37 -16.18
CA PRO A 149 -2.88 0.11 -17.19
C PRO A 149 -4.16 -0.46 -16.59
N SER A 150 -4.04 -1.21 -15.48
CA SER A 150 -5.16 -1.70 -14.70
C SER A 150 -4.74 -1.88 -13.23
N PRO A 151 -5.68 -1.80 -12.27
CA PRO A 151 -5.43 -2.19 -10.90
C PRO A 151 -4.98 -3.66 -10.83
N PRO A 152 -4.05 -4.01 -9.92
CA PRO A 152 -3.64 -5.40 -9.74
C PRO A 152 -4.79 -6.22 -9.14
N ALA A 153 -4.89 -7.49 -9.56
CA ALA A 153 -5.86 -8.43 -8.99
C ALA A 153 -5.57 -8.74 -7.51
N ASN A 154 -4.28 -8.83 -7.16
CA ASN A 154 -3.80 -9.00 -5.78
C ASN A 154 -2.74 -7.93 -5.48
N LEU A 155 -3.03 -7.07 -4.51
CA LEU A 155 -2.13 -5.97 -4.16
C LEU A 155 -0.84 -6.46 -3.50
N ALA A 156 -0.90 -7.48 -2.65
CA ALA A 156 0.30 -8.00 -2.00
C ALA A 156 1.29 -8.59 -3.01
N ASP A 157 0.80 -9.34 -4.00
CA ASP A 157 1.64 -9.92 -5.04
C ASP A 157 2.24 -8.84 -5.95
N ALA A 158 1.45 -7.80 -6.27
CA ALA A 158 1.93 -6.67 -7.05
C ALA A 158 3.03 -5.88 -6.32
N ILE A 159 2.88 -5.66 -5.01
CA ILE A 159 3.94 -5.04 -4.18
C ILE A 159 5.20 -5.91 -4.19
N ASP A 160 5.05 -7.23 -4.06
CA ASP A 160 6.21 -8.13 -4.04
C ASP A 160 6.94 -8.12 -5.38
N ALA A 161 6.22 -8.29 -6.48
CA ALA A 161 6.78 -8.28 -7.82
C ALA A 161 7.49 -6.94 -8.13
N ALA A 162 6.91 -5.81 -7.73
CA ALA A 162 7.53 -4.50 -7.88
C ALA A 162 8.83 -4.38 -7.07
N ALA A 163 8.81 -4.79 -5.80
CA ALA A 163 9.99 -4.76 -4.93
C ALA A 163 11.11 -5.66 -5.46
N GLN A 164 10.78 -6.89 -5.90
CA GLN A 164 11.75 -7.82 -6.49
C GLN A 164 12.31 -7.32 -7.83
N THR A 165 11.49 -6.64 -8.63
CA THR A 165 11.97 -6.00 -9.87
C THR A 165 13.03 -4.95 -9.54
N VAL A 166 12.78 -4.10 -8.54
CA VAL A 166 13.78 -3.11 -8.10
C VAL A 166 15.04 -3.80 -7.56
N ALA A 167 14.89 -4.84 -6.74
CA ALA A 167 16.02 -5.60 -6.22
C ALA A 167 16.89 -6.20 -7.33
N GLY A 168 16.26 -6.77 -8.37
CA GLY A 168 16.97 -7.33 -9.53
C GLY A 168 17.61 -6.28 -10.46
N LEU A 169 17.22 -5.01 -10.33
CA LEU A 169 17.83 -3.88 -11.04
C LEU A 169 18.98 -3.23 -10.27
N LEU A 170 19.21 -3.63 -9.02
CA LEU A 170 20.37 -3.14 -8.27
C LEU A 170 21.64 -3.66 -8.94
N ALA A 171 22.51 -2.73 -9.29
CA ALA A 171 23.83 -3.05 -9.75
C ALA A 171 24.74 -3.22 -8.53
N GLU A 172 25.44 -4.34 -8.48
CA GLU A 172 26.68 -4.46 -7.71
C GLU A 172 27.81 -4.10 -8.67
N ALA A 173 28.39 -2.90 -8.54
CA ALA A 173 29.59 -2.59 -9.30
C ALA A 173 30.74 -3.43 -8.74
N HIS A 174 31.16 -4.42 -9.54
CA HIS A 174 32.30 -5.28 -9.30
C HIS A 174 33.61 -4.45 -9.28
N GLN A 175 33.92 -3.85 -8.13
CA GLN A 175 35.28 -3.62 -7.60
C GLN A 175 35.29 -2.94 -6.21
N SER A 176 34.21 -2.31 -5.77
CA SER A 176 34.14 -1.52 -4.52
C SER A 176 33.12 -2.01 -3.48
N GLY A 177 32.19 -2.91 -3.83
CA GLY A 177 31.12 -3.36 -2.92
C GLY A 177 29.97 -2.36 -2.77
N GLU A 178 29.88 -1.39 -3.69
CA GLU A 178 28.78 -0.44 -3.77
C GLU A 178 27.55 -1.10 -4.39
N VAL A 179 26.39 -0.84 -3.77
CA VAL A 179 25.09 -1.32 -4.23
C VAL A 179 24.25 -0.11 -4.57
N PHE A 180 23.83 0.04 -5.83
CA PHE A 180 23.04 1.19 -6.25
C PHE A 180 21.98 0.84 -7.30
N LEU A 181 20.98 1.72 -7.45
CA LEU A 181 19.98 1.67 -8.51
C LEU A 181 20.23 2.81 -9.49
N GLY A 182 20.16 2.53 -10.79
CA GLY A 182 20.26 3.56 -11.84
C GLY A 182 21.58 3.52 -12.58
N ARG A 183 21.98 4.65 -13.16
CA ARG A 183 23.19 4.75 -13.99
C ARG A 183 24.18 5.72 -13.37
N ASP A 184 25.38 5.20 -13.12
CA ASP A 184 26.54 5.93 -12.65
C ASP A 184 27.83 5.19 -13.02
N ALA A 185 28.95 5.90 -13.04
CA ALA A 185 30.25 5.35 -13.39
C ALA A 185 30.96 4.73 -12.17
N ASP A 186 30.79 5.34 -10.98
CA ASP A 186 31.46 4.91 -9.75
C ASP A 186 30.51 4.53 -8.61
N GLY A 187 29.19 4.71 -8.76
CA GLY A 187 28.22 4.28 -7.75
C GLY A 187 28.05 5.26 -6.58
N ALA A 188 28.76 6.39 -6.60
CA ALA A 188 28.72 7.38 -5.53
C ALA A 188 27.44 8.22 -5.53
N CYS A 189 26.71 8.32 -6.65
CA CYS A 189 25.41 8.97 -6.75
C CYS A 189 25.33 10.39 -6.16
N ALA A 190 26.39 11.19 -6.23
CA ALA A 190 26.50 12.45 -5.49
C ALA A 190 26.49 13.69 -6.40
N ALA A 191 26.80 13.55 -7.69
CA ALA A 191 26.84 14.64 -8.62
C ALA A 191 25.46 14.93 -9.23
N ASN A 192 25.28 16.15 -9.71
CA ASN A 192 24.07 16.57 -10.44
C ASN A 192 23.98 15.98 -11.85
N THR A 193 25.00 15.25 -12.28
CA THR A 193 25.03 14.48 -13.53
C THR A 193 24.74 12.98 -13.31
N ASP A 194 24.69 12.53 -12.06
CA ASP A 194 24.48 11.12 -11.75
C ASP A 194 22.99 10.82 -11.73
N ASN A 195 22.60 9.62 -12.17
CA ASN A 195 21.21 9.21 -12.29
C ASN A 195 20.99 7.91 -11.51
N CYS A 196 21.40 7.92 -10.24
CA CYS A 196 21.38 6.76 -9.38
C CYS A 196 21.09 7.10 -7.92
N VAL A 197 20.89 6.05 -7.12
CA VAL A 197 20.80 6.10 -5.67
C VAL A 197 21.62 4.96 -5.06
N ALA A 198 22.50 5.27 -4.11
CA ALA A 198 23.37 4.32 -3.43
C ALA A 198 22.72 3.77 -2.16
N TYR A 199 22.69 2.44 -2.06
CA TYR A 199 22.08 1.65 -1.00
C TYR A 199 23.09 0.88 -0.16
N GLU A 200 24.40 1.06 -0.37
CA GLU A 200 25.48 0.36 0.33
C GLU A 200 25.31 0.28 1.85
N ALA A 201 24.78 1.35 2.48
CA ALA A 201 24.53 1.42 3.91
C ALA A 201 23.61 0.29 4.42
N TYR A 202 22.76 -0.27 3.56
CA TYR A 202 21.82 -1.35 3.88
C TYR A 202 22.38 -2.76 3.65
N TYR A 203 23.56 -2.90 3.05
CA TYR A 203 24.18 -4.19 2.73
C TYR A 203 25.39 -4.53 3.62
N GLY A 204 25.60 -3.77 4.69
CA GLY A 204 26.59 -4.06 5.73
C GLY A 204 26.22 -5.24 6.65
N THR A 205 27.16 -5.66 7.50
CA THR A 205 27.09 -6.87 8.33
C THR A 205 25.92 -6.94 9.32
N THR A 206 25.34 -5.79 9.69
CA THR A 206 24.22 -5.70 10.64
C THR A 206 22.86 -5.54 9.96
N ASN A 207 22.83 -5.43 8.63
CA ASN A 207 21.63 -5.18 7.86
C ASN A 207 21.28 -6.40 6.99
N LEU A 208 19.98 -6.59 6.76
CA LEU A 208 19.39 -7.65 5.93
C LEU A 208 19.36 -7.30 4.43
N GLY A 209 20.32 -6.50 3.95
CA GLY A 209 20.36 -6.06 2.55
C GLY A 209 19.11 -5.27 2.14
N PHE A 210 18.52 -5.63 1.00
CA PHE A 210 17.34 -4.99 0.42
C PHE A 210 16.18 -4.82 1.41
N GLU A 211 15.89 -5.83 2.23
CA GLU A 211 14.80 -5.80 3.22
C GLU A 211 15.06 -4.80 4.37
N SER A 212 16.29 -4.26 4.48
CA SER A 212 16.62 -3.22 5.46
C SER A 212 16.26 -1.82 5.02
N ILE A 213 16.01 -1.61 3.72
CA ILE A 213 15.65 -0.32 3.15
C ILE A 213 14.30 0.14 3.73
N PRO A 214 14.20 1.37 4.28
CA PRO A 214 12.99 1.85 4.95
C PRO A 214 11.72 1.76 4.10
N TRP A 215 11.75 2.19 2.83
CA TRP A 215 10.55 2.09 1.99
C TRP A 215 10.16 0.63 1.72
N VAL A 216 11.13 -0.29 1.62
CA VAL A 216 10.85 -1.74 1.48
C VAL A 216 10.15 -2.27 2.72
N LYS A 217 10.64 -1.93 3.92
CA LYS A 217 9.98 -2.30 5.19
C LYS A 217 8.53 -1.80 5.26
N ALA A 218 8.29 -0.56 4.85
CA ALA A 218 6.94 0.00 4.79
C ALA A 218 6.05 -0.77 3.79
N LEU A 219 6.58 -1.14 2.62
CA LEU A 219 5.86 -2.00 1.67
C LEU A 219 5.55 -3.39 2.25
N ARG A 220 6.47 -4.01 3.01
CA ARG A 220 6.20 -5.29 3.69
C ARG A 220 5.07 -5.17 4.71
N GLN A 221 5.04 -4.07 5.46
CA GLN A 221 3.96 -3.80 6.42
C GLN A 221 2.62 -3.54 5.70
N ALA A 222 2.63 -2.84 4.56
CA ALA A 222 1.45 -2.68 3.71
C ALA A 222 0.92 -4.04 3.22
N GLN A 223 1.80 -4.94 2.76
CA GLN A 223 1.41 -6.30 2.36
C GLN A 223 0.75 -7.07 3.51
N GLN A 224 1.28 -6.96 4.73
CA GLN A 224 0.71 -7.61 5.90
C GLN A 224 -0.71 -7.12 6.17
N HIS A 225 -0.94 -5.81 6.19
CA HIS A 225 -2.27 -5.23 6.37
C HIS A 225 -3.28 -5.71 5.31
N TYR A 226 -2.85 -5.83 4.05
CA TYR A 226 -3.70 -6.37 2.99
C TYR A 226 -4.04 -7.86 3.20
N ARG A 227 -3.08 -8.65 3.67
CA ARG A 227 -3.32 -10.08 4.00
C ARG A 227 -4.29 -10.23 5.18
N ASP A 228 -4.14 -9.38 6.20
CA ASP A 228 -5.06 -9.36 7.36
C ASP A 228 -6.48 -9.00 6.93
N TYR A 229 -6.62 -8.02 6.04
CA TYR A 229 -7.90 -7.66 5.43
C TYR A 229 -8.57 -8.87 4.75
N LEU A 230 -7.84 -9.59 3.89
CA LEU A 230 -8.36 -10.78 3.19
C LEU A 230 -8.72 -11.92 4.16
N GLY A 231 -7.90 -12.15 5.19
CA GLY A 231 -8.19 -13.14 6.23
C GLY A 231 -9.51 -12.85 6.95
N ARG A 232 -9.78 -11.57 7.22
CA ARG A 232 -11.05 -11.14 7.83
C ARG A 232 -12.24 -11.23 6.87
N GLU A 233 -12.07 -10.98 5.56
CA GLU A 233 -13.14 -11.24 4.57
C GLU A 233 -13.56 -12.71 4.62
N ASN A 234 -12.59 -13.63 4.55
CA ASN A 234 -12.88 -15.07 4.65
C ASN A 234 -13.57 -15.44 5.98
N THR A 235 -13.17 -14.81 7.08
CA THR A 235 -13.80 -15.06 8.40
C THR A 235 -15.25 -14.58 8.44
N LYS A 236 -15.58 -13.45 7.80
CA LYS A 236 -16.97 -12.98 7.70
C LYS A 236 -17.83 -13.92 6.86
N ASP A 237 -17.29 -14.43 5.75
CA ASP A 237 -18.01 -15.38 4.89
C ASP A 237 -18.34 -16.68 5.65
N LEU A 238 -17.38 -17.20 6.42
CA LEU A 238 -17.59 -18.37 7.29
C LEU A 238 -18.63 -18.09 8.39
N ALA A 239 -18.60 -16.91 9.01
CA ALA A 239 -19.58 -16.53 10.02
C ALA A 239 -21.00 -16.44 9.44
N ALA A 240 -21.15 -15.90 8.23
CA ALA A 240 -22.43 -15.85 7.53
C ALA A 240 -22.95 -17.25 7.14
N ALA A 241 -22.05 -18.14 6.72
CA ALA A 241 -22.41 -19.52 6.37
C ALA A 241 -22.91 -20.36 7.56
N ASN A 242 -22.45 -20.08 8.78
CA ASN A 242 -22.87 -20.81 9.98
C ASN A 242 -24.31 -20.49 10.44
N VAL A 243 -24.95 -19.48 9.85
CA VAL A 243 -26.35 -19.10 10.13
C VAL A 243 -27.32 -19.72 9.12
N ALA A 244 -26.82 -20.20 7.97
CA ALA A 244 -27.59 -20.79 6.87
C ALA A 244 -27.81 -22.30 7.05
#